data_AF-A0AA38ID67-F1
#
_entry.id   AF-A0AA38ID67-F1
#
_cell.length_a   1.000
_cell.length_b   1.000
_cell.length_c   1.000
_cell.angle_alpha   90.00
_cell.angle_beta   90.00
_cell.angle_gamma   90.00
#
_symmetry.space_group_name_H-M   'P 1'
#
loop_
_entity.id
_entity.type
_entity.pdbx_description
1 polymer ?
#
loop_
_entity_poly.entity_id
_entity_poly.type
_entity_poly.pdbx_seq_one_letter_code
_entity_poly.pdbx_strand_id
1 'polypeptide(L)'
;MAHGNARLAHELWIERFPKRAIPYARGFPSVVQNLQDHGTFKPQTHDRDCDRIERILLAEEQILEHVEKEPISTRRLAAEVEVSEFVVHRTLKKQGLHPHHVQKVQASKPAEFPHRVI
;
A
#
# COMPACT_ATOMS: atom_id res chain seq x y z
N MET A 1 9.92 -32.31 -20.22
CA MET A 1 10.98 -31.31 -20.41
C MET A 1 12.28 -31.88 -19.89
N ALA A 2 13.30 -32.08 -20.75
CA ALA A 2 14.72 -32.28 -20.40
C ALA A 2 15.07 -33.13 -19.15
N HIS A 3 14.22 -34.08 -18.74
CA HIS A 3 14.36 -34.92 -17.53
C HIS A 3 14.85 -34.19 -16.26
N GLY A 4 14.39 -32.95 -16.02
CA GLY A 4 14.81 -32.16 -14.86
C GLY A 4 16.20 -31.50 -15.00
N ASN A 5 16.89 -31.68 -16.13
CA ASN A 5 18.16 -31.01 -16.40
C ASN A 5 17.94 -29.56 -16.88
N ALA A 6 18.24 -28.62 -15.98
CA ALA A 6 18.15 -27.18 -16.20
C ALA A 6 18.97 -26.68 -17.40
N ARG A 7 20.17 -27.25 -17.61
CA ARG A 7 21.11 -26.77 -18.64
C ARG A 7 20.69 -27.21 -20.04
N LEU A 8 20.26 -28.45 -20.16
CA LEU A 8 19.72 -28.98 -21.41
C LEU A 8 18.40 -28.28 -21.79
N ALA A 9 17.54 -27.97 -20.81
CA ALA A 9 16.33 -27.17 -21.05
C ALA A 9 16.65 -25.76 -21.60
N HIS A 10 17.72 -25.15 -21.09
CA HIS A 10 18.19 -23.84 -21.53
C HIS A 10 18.74 -23.87 -22.96
N GLU A 11 19.55 -24.87 -23.30
CA GLU A 11 20.08 -25.06 -24.66
C GLU A 11 18.95 -25.29 -25.68
N LEU A 12 18.01 -26.19 -25.39
CA LEU A 12 16.82 -26.41 -26.21
C LEU A 12 15.96 -25.14 -26.37
N TRP A 13 15.91 -24.29 -25.34
CA TRP A 13 15.18 -23.03 -25.42
C TRP A 13 15.83 -22.04 -26.39
N ILE A 14 17.17 -21.94 -26.37
CA ILE A 14 17.93 -21.10 -27.30
C ILE A 14 17.74 -21.58 -28.73
N GLU A 15 17.88 -22.89 -28.96
CA GLU A 15 17.70 -23.50 -30.29
C GLU A 15 16.27 -23.26 -30.82
N ARG A 16 15.26 -23.41 -29.95
CA ARG A 16 13.86 -23.30 -30.34
C ARG A 16 13.37 -21.86 -30.48
N PHE A 17 13.93 -20.91 -29.72
CA PHE A 17 13.47 -19.52 -29.68
C PHE A 17 14.64 -18.51 -29.75
N PRO A 18 15.33 -18.41 -30.89
CA PRO A 18 16.55 -17.61 -31.01
C PRO A 18 16.34 -16.08 -30.88
N LYS A 19 15.10 -15.58 -31.02
CA LYS A 19 14.77 -14.14 -30.96
C LYS A 19 14.16 -13.69 -29.62
N ARG A 20 14.14 -14.56 -28.60
CA ARG A 20 13.54 -14.24 -27.28
C ARG A 20 14.63 -14.03 -26.24
N ALA A 21 14.28 -13.27 -25.19
CA ALA A 21 15.14 -13.18 -24.01
C ALA A 21 15.39 -14.58 -23.43
N ILE A 22 16.66 -14.87 -23.15
CA ILE A 22 17.11 -16.18 -22.67
C ILE A 22 16.82 -16.27 -21.16
N PRO A 23 15.93 -17.18 -20.71
CA PRO A 23 15.64 -17.37 -19.29
C PRO A 23 16.83 -18.01 -18.57
N TYR A 24 16.99 -17.74 -17.28
CA TYR A 24 18.02 -18.40 -16.48
C TYR A 24 17.75 -19.90 -16.33
N ALA A 25 18.80 -20.73 -16.45
CA ALA A 25 18.68 -22.20 -16.47
C ALA A 25 17.92 -22.76 -15.25
N ARG A 26 18.14 -22.24 -14.04
CA ARG A 26 17.42 -22.70 -12.83
C ARG A 26 15.95 -22.30 -12.79
N GLY A 27 15.51 -21.37 -13.65
CA GLY A 27 14.10 -21.00 -13.76
C GLY A 27 13.24 -22.12 -14.35
N PHE A 28 13.78 -22.95 -15.23
CA PHE A 28 13.01 -24.02 -15.88
C PHE A 28 12.48 -25.06 -14.88
N PRO A 29 13.30 -25.66 -14.00
CA PRO A 29 12.79 -26.58 -12.98
C PRO A 29 11.80 -25.92 -12.02
N SER A 30 12.06 -24.69 -11.58
CA SER A 30 11.17 -23.98 -10.65
C SER A 30 9.78 -23.73 -11.25
N VAL A 31 9.72 -23.36 -12.54
CA VAL A 31 8.45 -23.18 -13.26
C VAL A 31 7.69 -24.51 -13.39
N VAL A 32 8.40 -25.61 -13.68
CA VAL A 32 7.80 -26.95 -13.76
C VAL A 32 7.29 -27.41 -12.41
N GLN A 33 8.07 -27.20 -11.36
CA GLN A 33 7.70 -27.56 -9.99
C GLN A 33 6.46 -26.78 -9.53
N ASN A 34 6.44 -25.46 -9.74
CA ASN A 34 5.27 -24.63 -9.42
C ASN A 34 4.01 -25.07 -10.19
N LEU A 35 4.17 -25.51 -11.44
CA LEU A 35 3.07 -26.06 -12.24
C LEU A 35 2.56 -27.40 -11.67
N GLN A 36 3.46 -28.26 -11.20
CA GLN A 36 3.08 -29.54 -10.59
C GLN A 36 2.40 -29.33 -9.23
N ASP A 37 2.95 -28.47 -8.38
CA ASP A 37 2.49 -28.29 -7.01
C ASP A 37 1.22 -27.44 -6.90
N HIS A 38 1.10 -26.42 -7.75
CA HIS A 38 0.05 -25.41 -7.63
C HIS A 38 -0.80 -25.23 -8.90
N GLY A 39 -0.43 -25.87 -10.01
CA GLY A 39 -1.15 -25.74 -11.29
C GLY A 39 -1.11 -24.33 -11.90
N THR A 40 -0.28 -23.42 -11.38
CA THR A 40 -0.24 -22.03 -11.82
C THR A 40 1.19 -21.53 -12.03
N PHE A 41 1.35 -20.55 -12.92
CA PHE A 41 2.63 -19.89 -13.21
C PHE A 41 2.86 -18.63 -12.35
N LYS A 42 2.09 -18.44 -11.27
CA LYS A 42 2.21 -17.24 -10.45
C LYS A 42 3.55 -17.28 -9.71
N PRO A 43 4.30 -16.16 -9.67
CA PRO A 43 5.48 -16.08 -8.83
C PRO A 43 5.08 -16.29 -7.37
N GLN A 44 5.87 -17.08 -6.63
CA GLN A 44 5.72 -17.19 -5.18
C GLN A 44 5.98 -15.79 -4.59
N THR A 45 4.91 -15.16 -4.12
CA THR A 45 4.91 -13.77 -3.62
C THR A 45 4.85 -13.72 -2.08
N HIS A 46 4.84 -14.89 -1.43
CA HIS A 46 4.47 -15.07 -0.02
C HIS A 46 5.22 -14.12 0.93
N ASP A 47 6.51 -13.86 0.70
CA ASP A 47 7.34 -13.11 1.64
C ASP A 47 7.60 -11.64 1.22
N ARG A 48 7.11 -11.20 0.05
CA ARG A 48 7.38 -9.81 -0.40
C ARG A 48 6.49 -8.77 0.25
N ASP A 49 5.35 -9.19 0.80
CA ASP A 49 4.32 -8.29 1.32
C ASP A 49 4.21 -8.31 2.85
N CYS A 50 4.77 -9.29 3.56
CA CYS A 50 4.66 -9.41 5.03
C CYS A 50 5.23 -8.18 5.76
N ASP A 51 6.48 -7.82 5.52
CA ASP A 51 7.12 -6.65 6.13
C ASP A 51 6.38 -5.34 5.80
N ARG A 52 5.81 -5.27 4.59
CA ARG A 52 5.07 -4.10 4.14
C ARG A 52 3.73 -3.99 4.87
N ILE A 53 3.04 -5.10 5.07
CA ILE A 53 1.76 -5.15 5.79
C ILE A 53 1.98 -4.78 7.25
N GLU A 54 2.99 -5.33 7.91
CA GLU A 54 3.29 -5.00 9.31
C GLU A 54 3.62 -3.52 9.51
N ARG A 55 4.46 -2.93 8.64
CA ARG A 55 4.77 -1.50 8.69
C ARG A 55 3.53 -0.63 8.47
N ILE A 56 2.62 -1.04 7.59
CA ILE A 56 1.37 -0.32 7.37
C ILE A 56 0.48 -0.42 8.61
N LEU A 57 0.33 -1.60 9.21
CA LEU A 57 -0.51 -1.79 10.39
C LEU A 57 -0.02 -0.97 11.59
N LEU A 58 1.29 -0.96 11.85
CA LEU A 58 1.90 -0.15 12.91
C LEU A 58 1.66 1.35 12.67
N ALA A 59 1.83 1.82 11.44
CA ALA A 59 1.55 3.21 11.10
C ALA A 59 0.06 3.55 11.22
N GLU A 60 -0.84 2.64 10.83
CA GLU A 60 -2.29 2.84 10.97
C GLU A 60 -2.70 2.93 12.45
N GLU A 61 -2.13 2.12 13.33
CA GLU A 61 -2.39 2.16 14.78
C GLU A 61 -1.92 3.47 15.42
N GLN A 62 -0.69 3.91 15.13
CA GLN A 62 -0.16 5.18 15.64
C GLN A 62 -1.00 6.39 15.19
N ILE A 63 -1.47 6.38 13.94
CA ILE A 63 -2.36 7.40 13.39
C ILE A 63 -3.67 7.46 14.18
N LEU A 64 -4.26 6.31 14.49
CA LEU A 64 -5.54 6.24 15.20
C LEU A 64 -5.42 6.68 16.66
N GLU A 65 -4.35 6.26 17.36
CA GLU A 65 -4.10 6.66 18.75
C GLU A 65 -3.94 8.18 18.89
N HIS A 66 -3.26 8.83 17.93
CA HIS A 66 -3.08 10.28 17.96
C HIS A 66 -4.39 11.04 17.71
N VAL A 67 -5.23 10.53 16.80
CA VAL A 67 -6.54 11.13 16.47
C VAL A 67 -7.52 11.04 17.64
N GLU A 68 -7.45 9.97 18.44
CA GLU A 68 -8.28 9.81 19.63
C GLU A 68 -7.89 10.79 20.77
N LYS A 69 -6.60 11.08 20.91
CA LYS A 69 -6.08 11.99 21.95
C LYS A 69 -6.39 13.46 21.64
N GLU A 70 -6.10 13.92 20.42
CA GLU A 70 -6.39 15.29 20.01
C GLU A 70 -6.76 15.37 18.52
N PRO A 71 -7.80 16.13 18.14
CA PRO A 71 -8.17 16.32 16.74
C PRO A 71 -7.20 17.30 16.05
N ILE A 72 -6.06 16.78 15.59
CA ILE A 72 -5.01 17.53 14.90
C ILE A 72 -5.21 17.48 13.37
N SER A 73 -4.70 18.49 12.65
CA SER A 73 -4.72 18.48 11.18
C SER A 73 -3.93 17.29 10.60
N THR A 74 -4.42 16.71 9.50
CA THR A 74 -3.79 15.58 8.78
C THR A 74 -2.31 15.80 8.51
N ARG A 75 -1.94 17.04 8.19
CA ARG A 75 -0.57 17.42 7.87
C ARG A 75 0.36 17.42 9.09
N ARG A 76 -0.13 17.83 10.27
CA ARG A 76 0.65 17.78 11.51
C ARG A 76 0.82 16.34 11.96
N LEU A 77 -0.24 15.55 11.91
CA LEU A 77 -0.21 14.13 12.22
C LEU A 77 0.76 13.36 11.30
N ALA A 78 0.78 13.70 10.01
CA ALA A 78 1.74 13.17 9.05
C ALA A 78 3.21 13.48 9.43
N ALA A 79 3.47 14.68 9.97
CA ALA A 79 4.81 15.07 10.42
C ALA A 79 5.22 14.36 11.73
N GLU A 80 4.28 14.09 12.63
CA GLU A 80 4.52 13.39 13.90
C GLU A 80 4.77 11.89 13.72
N VAL A 81 4.03 11.25 12.81
CA VAL A 81 4.15 9.80 12.53
C VAL A 81 5.16 9.52 11.39
N GLU A 82 5.82 10.55 10.84
CA GLU A 82 6.77 10.46 9.71
C GLU A 82 6.20 9.75 8.46
N VAL A 83 4.91 9.90 8.21
CA VAL A 83 4.21 9.29 7.06
C VAL A 83 3.71 10.37 6.10
N SER A 84 3.51 10.02 4.84
CA SER A 84 2.86 10.94 3.90
C SER A 84 1.43 11.25 4.34
N GLU A 85 1.01 12.51 4.18
CA GLU A 85 -0.37 12.96 4.41
C GLU A 85 -1.41 12.11 3.66
N PHE A 86 -1.05 11.60 2.47
CA PHE A 86 -1.94 10.71 1.70
C PHE A 86 -2.23 9.39 2.44
N VAL A 87 -1.23 8.85 3.15
CA VAL A 87 -1.40 7.62 3.94
C VAL A 87 -2.36 7.89 5.08
N VAL A 88 -2.12 8.96 5.85
CA VAL A 88 -3.02 9.40 6.94
C VAL A 88 -4.46 9.53 6.45
N HIS A 89 -4.67 10.27 5.35
CA HIS A 89 -6.00 10.48 4.81
C HIS A 89 -6.67 9.17 4.33
N ARG A 90 -5.89 8.24 3.76
CA ARG A 90 -6.40 6.92 3.36
C ARG A 90 -6.79 6.08 4.57
N THR A 91 -5.97 6.09 5.63
CA THR A 91 -6.23 5.36 6.88
C THR A 91 -7.49 5.85 7.56
N LEU A 92 -7.63 7.18 7.72
CA LEU A 92 -8.82 7.80 8.28
C LEU A 92 -10.08 7.45 7.48
N LYS A 93 -10.00 7.54 6.14
CA LYS A 93 -11.12 7.17 5.26
C LYS A 93 -11.51 5.69 5.37
N LYS A 94 -10.53 4.77 5.49
CA LYS A 94 -10.80 3.34 5.69
C LYS A 94 -11.58 3.09 7.00
N GLN A 95 -11.23 3.83 8.06
CA GLN A 95 -11.87 3.71 9.37
C GLN A 95 -13.15 4.56 9.50
N GLY A 96 -13.59 5.24 8.43
CA GLY A 96 -14.78 6.09 8.45
C GLY A 96 -14.61 7.38 9.27
N LEU A 97 -13.38 7.74 9.63
CA LEU A 97 -13.07 8.96 10.37
C LEU A 97 -12.84 10.13 9.43
N HIS A 98 -13.42 11.29 9.76
CA HIS A 98 -13.21 12.52 9.01
C HIS A 98 -12.19 13.42 9.71
N PRO A 99 -11.15 13.90 9.00
CA PRO A 99 -10.10 14.70 9.64
C PRO A 99 -10.54 16.09 10.14
N HIS A 100 -11.72 16.56 9.74
CA HIS A 100 -12.22 17.89 10.10
C HIS A 100 -13.44 17.76 11.01
N HIS A 101 -13.34 18.33 12.21
CA HIS A 101 -14.49 18.51 13.08
C HIS A 101 -15.24 19.79 12.67
N VAL A 102 -16.54 19.69 12.42
CA VAL A 102 -17.36 20.84 12.04
C VAL A 102 -17.55 21.73 13.27
N GLN A 103 -16.74 22.79 13.38
CA GLN A 103 -16.90 23.79 14.42
C GLN A 103 -17.93 24.83 13.96
N LYS A 104 -19.07 24.93 14.66
CA LYS A 104 -20.08 25.96 14.38
C LYS A 104 -19.55 27.32 14.89
N VAL A 105 -19.04 28.15 13.97
CA VAL A 105 -18.41 29.44 14.31
C VAL A 105 -19.43 30.57 14.50
N GLN A 106 -20.69 30.40 14.09
CA GLN A 106 -21.70 31.47 14.19
C GLN A 106 -22.80 31.12 15.20
N ALA A 107 -22.52 31.39 16.47
CA ALA A 107 -23.59 31.82 17.37
C ALA A 107 -23.74 33.34 17.18
N SER A 108 -24.49 33.77 16.15
CA SER A 108 -24.85 35.18 16.02
C SER A 108 -25.60 35.59 17.29
N LYS A 109 -24.96 36.37 18.15
CA LYS A 109 -25.65 37.04 19.25
C LYS A 109 -26.64 38.03 18.60
N PRO A 110 -27.93 38.04 18.98
CA PRO A 110 -28.96 38.86 18.32
C PRO A 110 -28.91 40.35 18.69
N ALA A 111 -27.73 40.90 19.00
CA ALA A 111 -27.58 42.30 19.33
C ALA A 111 -26.22 42.79 18.83
N GLU A 112 -26.20 44.03 18.33
CA GLU A 112 -25.03 44.79 17.89
C GLU A 112 -24.65 44.68 16.40
N PHE A 113 -25.57 45.18 15.55
CA PHE A 113 -25.13 46.02 14.45
C PHE A 113 -25.69 47.43 14.69
N PRO A 114 -24.87 48.43 15.09
CA PRO A 114 -25.35 49.81 15.14
C PRO A 114 -25.65 50.28 13.71
N HIS A 115 -26.84 50.89 13.56
CA HIS A 115 -27.33 51.47 12.32
C HIS A 115 -26.28 52.43 11.73
N ARG A 116 -25.89 52.23 10.47
CA ARG A 116 -25.08 53.23 9.76
C ARG A 116 -25.96 54.46 9.53
N VAL A 117 -25.63 55.55 10.23
CA VAL A 117 -26.24 56.87 10.00
C VAL A 117 -25.73 57.39 8.65
N ILE A 118 -26.66 57.79 7.79
CA ILE A 118 -26.42 58.41 6.47
C ILE A 118 -26.30 59.92 6.66
#